data_AF-A0AAW9QBX5-F1
#
_entry.id   AF-A0AAW9QBX5-F1
#
_cell.length_a   1.000
_cell.length_b   1.000
_cell.length_c   1.000
_cell.angle_alpha   90.00
_cell.angle_beta   90.00
_cell.angle_gamma   90.00
#
_symmetry.space_group_name_H-M   'P 1'
#
loop_
_entity.id
_entity.type
_entity.pdbx_description
1 polymer ?
#
loop_
_entity_poly.entity_id
_entity_poly.type
_entity_poly.pdbx_seq_one_letter_code
_entity_poly.pdbx_strand_id
1 'polypeptide(L)' 'MSPSNIEERLSKLEAEVTQLKQCLSINIDTVKPWWESIISVFADDPAFEEAITIGQEYRRSWKDEFEIDEVR' A
#
# COMPACT_ATOMS: atom_id res chain seq x y z
N MET A 1 19.10 30.40 25.42
CA MET A 1 17.87 30.21 24.62
C MET A 1 16.70 30.62 25.50
N SER A 2 16.06 31.74 25.20
CA SER A 2 14.93 32.26 25.97
C SER A 2 13.63 31.53 25.61
N PRO A 3 12.70 31.34 26.55
CA PRO A 3 11.45 30.60 26.34
C PRO A 3 10.58 31.19 25.23
N SER A 4 10.60 32.51 25.05
CA SER A 4 9.90 33.22 23.97
C SER A 4 10.31 32.76 22.56
N ASN A 5 11.55 32.34 22.36
CA ASN A 5 12.03 31.83 21.08
C ASN A 5 11.46 30.44 20.76
N ILE A 6 11.19 29.64 21.80
CA ILE A 6 10.64 28.29 21.64
C ILE A 6 9.15 28.37 21.29
N GLU A 7 8.41 29.22 21.99
CA GLU A 7 6.97 29.43 21.75
C GLU A 7 6.70 29.95 20.33
N GLU A 8 7.52 30.88 19.82
CA GLU A 8 7.41 31.38 18.45
C GLU A 8 7.69 30.28 17.41
N ARG A 9 8.72 29.47 17.63
CA ARG A 9 9.06 28.35 16.74
C ARG A 9 8.00 27.25 16.77
N LEU A 10 7.40 27.01 17.94
CA LEU A 10 6.31 26.05 18.11
C LEU A 10 5.05 26.53 17.39
N SER A 11 4.68 27.80 17.57
CA SER A 11 3.53 28.41 16.89
C SER A 11 3.68 28.35 15.36
N LYS A 12 4.88 28.62 14.85
CA LYS A 12 5.19 28.46 13.43
C LYS A 12 5.05 27.01 12.96
N LEU A 13 5.57 26.06 13.73
CA LEU A 13 5.47 24.63 13.42
C LEU A 13 4.01 24.14 13.42
N GLU A 14 3.20 24.58 14.37
CA GLU A 14 1.78 24.24 14.47
C GLU A 14 0.99 24.77 13.26
N ALA A 15 1.31 25.98 12.79
CA ALA A 15 0.72 26.55 11.58
C ALA A 15 1.09 25.74 10.33
N GLU A 16 2.37 25.39 10.16
CA GLU A 16 2.85 24.57 9.04
C GLU A 16 2.24 23.16 9.05
N VAL A 17 2.14 22.52 10.22
CA VAL A 17 1.49 21.21 10.38
C VAL A 17 0.00 21.30 10.03
N THR A 18 -0.67 22.38 10.42
CA THR A 18 -2.09 22.60 10.09
C THR A 18 -2.28 22.73 8.57
N GLN A 19 -1.40 23.48 7.90
CA GLN A 19 -1.42 23.63 6.44
C GLN A 19 -1.20 22.29 5.73
N LEU A 20 -0.22 21.49 6.16
CA LEU A 20 0.05 20.16 5.60
C LEU A 20 -1.16 19.22 5.74
N LYS A 21 -1.79 19.22 6.92
CA LYS A 21 -3.00 18.42 7.16
C LYS A 21 -4.14 18.83 6.24
N GLN A 22 -4.34 20.14 6.02
CA GLN A 22 -5.34 20.64 5.08
C GLN A 22 -5.07 20.18 3.64
N CYS A 23 -3.83 20.31 3.16
CA CYS A 23 -3.44 19.83 1.83
C CYS A 23 -3.65 18.32 1.64
N LEU A 24 -3.39 17.52 2.68
CA LEU A 24 -3.61 16.08 2.65
C LEU A 24 -5.09 15.71 2.72
N SER A 25 -5.88 16.41 3.54
CA SER A 25 -7.32 16.15 3.67
C SER A 25 -8.11 16.34 2.37
N ILE A 26 -7.66 17.25 1.49
CA ILE A 26 -8.24 17.44 0.15
C ILE A 26 -8.13 16.16 -0.72
N ASN A 27 -7.15 15.30 -0.45
CA ASN A 27 -6.92 14.06 -1.20
C ASN A 27 -7.55 12.82 -0.55
N ILE A 28 -8.05 12.89 0.68
CA ILE A 28 -8.57 11.69 1.37
C ILE A 28 -10.02 11.40 0.95
N ASP A 29 -10.82 12.43 0.68
CA ASP A 29 -12.24 12.26 0.32
C ASP A 29 -12.48 12.04 -1.18
N THR A 30 -11.45 12.17 -2.02
CA THR A 30 -11.57 12.13 -3.50
C THR A 30 -10.83 10.96 -4.16
N VAL A 31 -9.97 10.25 -3.42
CA VAL A 31 -9.20 9.14 -3.98
C VAL A 31 -9.96 7.85 -3.70
N LYS A 32 -10.72 7.37 -4.69
CA LYS A 32 -11.16 5.97 -4.69
C LYS A 32 -9.95 5.09 -4.35
N PRO A 33 -10.10 4.11 -3.44
CA PRO A 33 -9.01 3.22 -3.12
C PRO A 33 -8.38 2.65 -4.39
N TRP A 34 -7.05 2.61 -4.48
CA TRP A 34 -6.37 2.17 -5.69
C TRP A 34 -6.86 0.80 -6.19
N TRP A 35 -7.21 -0.11 -5.27
CA TRP A 35 -7.77 -1.41 -5.65
C TRP A 35 -9.10 -1.29 -6.41
N GLU A 36 -9.96 -0.30 -6.11
CA GLU A 36 -11.16 0.00 -6.91
C GLU A 36 -10.81 0.49 -8.32
N SER A 37 -9.67 1.19 -8.47
CA SER A 37 -9.21 1.70 -9.76
C SER A 37 -8.64 0.63 -10.69
N ILE A 38 -8.24 -0.53 -10.14
CA ILE A 38 -7.62 -1.64 -10.89
C ILE A 38 -8.51 -2.88 -10.99
N ILE A 39 -9.68 -2.89 -10.36
CA ILE A 39 -10.65 -3.98 -10.53
C ILE A 39 -10.99 -4.09 -12.02
N SER A 40 -10.99 -5.33 -12.51
CA SER A 40 -11.31 -5.70 -13.90
C SER A 40 -10.31 -5.29 -14.99
N VAL A 41 -9.12 -4.75 -14.65
CA VAL A 41 -8.08 -4.45 -15.65
C VAL A 41 -7.72 -5.67 -16.51
N PHE A 42 -7.84 -6.87 -15.95
CA PHE A 42 -7.53 -8.14 -16.62
C PHE A 42 -8.76 -9.05 -16.81
N ALA A 43 -9.99 -8.53 -16.62
CA ALA A 43 -11.20 -9.37 -16.60
C ALA A 43 -11.42 -10.16 -17.90
N ASP A 44 -11.05 -9.58 -19.04
CA ASP A 44 -11.23 -10.17 -20.37
C ASP A 44 -9.90 -10.59 -21.02
N ASP A 45 -8.79 -10.59 -20.28
CA ASP A 45 -7.47 -10.93 -20.81
C ASP A 45 -7.16 -12.43 -20.64
N PRO A 46 -7.13 -13.23 -21.72
CA PRO A 46 -6.82 -14.66 -21.62
C PRO A 46 -5.39 -14.94 -21.13
N ALA A 47 -4.45 -14.00 -21.28
CA ALA A 47 -3.09 -14.15 -20.78
C ALA A 47 -3.04 -14.10 -19.24
N PHE A 48 -4.04 -13.49 -18.59
CA PHE A 48 -4.13 -13.46 -17.14
C PHE A 48 -4.37 -14.86 -16.58
N GLU A 49 -5.31 -15.63 -17.16
CA GLU A 49 -5.60 -17.00 -16.74
C GLU A 49 -4.41 -17.95 -16.95
N GLU A 50 -3.66 -17.76 -18.04
CA GLU A 50 -2.42 -18.49 -18.29
C GLU A 50 -1.37 -18.19 -17.21
N ALA A 51 -1.17 -16.90 -16.88
CA ALA A 51 -0.23 -16.49 -15.83
C ALA A 51 -0.62 -17.03 -14.45
N ILE A 52 -1.92 -17.06 -14.13
CA ILE A 52 -2.43 -17.68 -12.91
C ILE A 52 -2.13 -19.18 -12.88
N THR A 53 -2.35 -19.89 -13.99
CA THR A 53 -2.10 -21.32 -14.11
C THR A 53 -0.62 -21.65 -13.91
N ILE A 54 0.28 -20.96 -14.62
CA ILE A 54 1.74 -21.13 -14.49
C ILE A 54 2.19 -20.85 -13.05
N GLY A 55 1.68 -19.78 -12.43
CA GLY A 55 2.00 -19.44 -11.05
C GLY A 55 1.52 -20.50 -10.04
N GLN A 56 0.38 -21.15 -10.29
CA GLN A 56 -0.09 -22.27 -9.47
C GLN A 56 0.81 -23.49 -9.61
N GLU A 57 1.19 -23.86 -10.84
CA GLU A 57 2.08 -24.98 -11.11
C GLU A 57 3.44 -24.79 -10.43
N TYR A 58 4.02 -23.59 -10.52
CA TYR A 58 5.27 -23.26 -9.84
C TYR A 58 5.14 -23.38 -8.31
N ARG A 59 4.08 -22.84 -7.70
CA ARG A 59 3.90 -22.96 -6.24
C ARG A 59 3.67 -24.41 -5.80
N ARG A 60 3.00 -25.22 -6.62
CA ARG A 60 2.82 -26.66 -6.36
C ARG A 60 4.14 -27.41 -6.50
N SER A 61 4.94 -27.12 -7.52
CA SER A 61 6.25 -27.76 -7.69
C SER A 61 7.15 -27.48 -6.48
N TRP A 62 7.07 -26.29 -5.89
CA TRP A 62 7.78 -25.97 -4.65
C TRP A 62 7.22 -26.73 -3.44
N LYS A 63 5.90 -26.93 -3.37
CA LYS A 63 5.31 -27.72 -2.29
C LYS A 63 5.71 -29.20 -2.37
N ASP A 64 5.83 -29.73 -3.59
CA ASP A 64 6.25 -31.10 -3.84
C ASP A 64 7.78 -31.26 -3.68
N GLU A 65 8.57 -30.23 -3.99
CA GLU A 65 10.03 -30.19 -3.82
C GLU A 65 10.46 -29.91 -2.37
N PHE A 66 9.62 -29.22 -1.59
CA PHE A 66 9.80 -28.92 -0.17
C PHE A 66 8.69 -29.56 0.68
N GLU A 67 8.29 -30.80 0.38
CA GLU A 67 7.65 -31.67 1.39
C GLU A 67 8.67 -31.85 2.51
N ILE A 68 8.69 -30.90 3.45
CA ILE A 68 9.48 -30.96 4.66
C ILE A 68 9.01 -32.21 5.40
N ASP A 69 9.95 -33.14 5.60
CA ASP A 69 9.87 -34.23 6.55
C ASP A 69 9.39 -33.72 7.92
N GLU A 70 8.08 -33.64 8.12
CA GLU A 70 7.47 -33.37 9.42
C GLU A 70 6.32 -34.35 9.60
N VAL A 71 6.66 -35.57 10.01
CA VAL A 71 6.27 -36.17 11.31
C VAL A 71 6.76 -37.63 11.32
N ARG A 72 7.82 -37.90 12.09
CA ARG A 72 8.03 -39.18 12.77
C ARG A 72 8.43 -38.94 14.22
#